data_AF-A0A2S2RAV2-F1
#
_entry.id   AF-A0A2S2RAV2-F1
#
_cell.length_a   1.000
_cell.length_b   1.000
_cell.length_c   1.000
_cell.angle_alpha   90.00
_cell.angle_beta   90.00
_cell.angle_gamma   90.00
#
_symmetry.space_group_name_H-M   'P 1'
#
loop_
_entity.id
_entity.type
_entity.pdbx_description
1 polymer ?
#
loop_
_entity_poly.entity_id
_entity_poly.type
_entity_poly.pdbx_seq_one_letter_code
_entity_poly.pdbx_strand_id
1 'polypeptide(L)'
;MNFISNLFQKAIRPKNIKNASQVLSIIHSPTVSGSSLVLSRGFKVFGLVRKRCKDCYIVARDQRLYNLCKTHQKHKQMSIRHPDKAYYILTGVQQKKKREW
;
A
#
# COMPACT_ATOMS: atom_id res chain seq x y z
N MET A 1 -3.02 -32.88 35.35
CA MET A 1 -1.83 -32.33 34.67
C MET A 1 -2.13 -30.88 34.30
N ASN A 2 -1.61 -29.94 35.09
CA ASN A 2 -1.66 -28.51 34.80
C ASN A 2 -0.52 -28.16 33.84
N PHE A 3 -0.72 -27.27 32.86
CA PHE A 3 0.31 -26.35 32.28
C PHE A 3 -0.39 -25.47 31.23
N ILE A 4 -0.96 -24.30 31.62
CA ILE A 4 -0.36 -22.95 31.47
C ILE A 4 0.05 -22.69 30.00
N SER A 5 -0.62 -21.85 29.22
CA SER A 5 -0.51 -20.38 29.31
C SER A 5 -1.48 -19.64 28.36
N ASN A 6 -2.52 -19.03 28.93
CA ASN A 6 -3.21 -17.88 28.32
C ASN A 6 -2.48 -16.61 28.78
N LEU A 7 -1.52 -16.15 27.99
CA LEU A 7 -0.66 -15.01 28.32
C LEU A 7 -0.69 -13.97 27.21
N PHE A 8 -1.90 -13.56 26.80
CA PHE A 8 -2.10 -12.29 26.08
C PHE A 8 -3.37 -11.57 26.56
N GLN A 9 -3.55 -11.52 27.89
CA GLN A 9 -4.27 -10.40 28.51
C GLN A 9 -3.32 -9.21 28.60
N LYS A 10 -3.13 -8.47 27.49
CA LYS A 10 -2.53 -7.13 27.57
C LYS A 10 -3.64 -6.10 27.66
N ALA A 11 -3.92 -5.80 28.92
CA ALA A 11 -4.75 -4.75 29.47
C ALA A 11 -4.92 -3.50 28.58
N ILE A 12 -6.19 -3.21 28.30
CA ILE A 12 -6.68 -1.86 28.06
C ILE A 12 -6.48 -1.09 29.38
N ARG A 13 -5.60 -0.09 29.38
CA ARG A 13 -5.58 0.98 30.40
C ARG A 13 -5.27 2.31 29.72
N PRO A 14 -6.27 3.11 29.35
CA PRO A 14 -6.00 4.52 29.06
C PRO A 14 -5.56 5.19 30.37
N LYS A 15 -4.35 5.75 30.39
CA LYS A 15 -3.89 6.58 31.50
C LYS A 15 -4.73 7.86 31.52
N ASN A 16 -5.41 8.10 32.63
CA ASN A 16 -6.16 9.31 32.91
C ASN A 16 -5.15 10.45 33.13
N ILE A 17 -4.97 11.31 32.13
CA ILE A 17 -4.16 12.52 32.24
C ILE A 17 -5.09 13.61 32.76
N LYS A 18 -5.09 13.82 34.08
CA LYS A 18 -5.63 15.05 34.67
C LYS A 18 -4.51 16.09 34.65
N ASN A 19 -4.85 17.30 34.21
CA ASN A 19 -4.09 18.55 34.33
C ASN A 19 -3.19 18.88 33.13
N ALA A 20 -3.80 19.53 32.14
CA ALA A 20 -3.11 20.54 31.34
C ALA A 20 -3.89 21.85 31.55
N SER A 21 -3.21 22.86 32.09
CA SER A 21 -3.72 24.21 32.25
C SER A 21 -4.09 24.79 30.88
N GLN A 22 -5.30 25.32 30.79
CA GLN A 22 -5.87 25.86 29.57
C GLN A 22 -5.18 27.18 29.23
N VAL A 23 -4.21 27.15 28.33
CA VAL A 23 -3.75 28.37 27.65
C VAL A 23 -4.59 28.50 26.39
N LEU A 24 -5.65 29.31 26.49
CA LEU A 24 -6.52 29.67 25.37
C LEU A 24 -5.78 30.68 24.47
N SER A 25 -4.98 30.20 23.52
CA SER A 25 -4.58 31.00 22.37
C SER A 25 -5.67 30.89 21.30
N ILE A 26 -6.49 31.93 21.17
CA ILE A 26 -7.48 32.07 20.11
C ILE A 26 -6.73 32.34 18.81
N ILE A 27 -6.33 31.27 18.11
CA ILE A 27 -5.93 31.34 16.71
C ILE A 27 -7.18 30.94 15.91
N HIS A 28 -7.95 31.95 15.48
CA HIS A 28 -9.01 31.76 14.49
C HIS A 28 -8.37 31.32 13.17
N SER A 29 -8.20 30.00 13.00
CA SER A 29 -7.89 29.40 11.72
C SER A 29 -9.20 29.26 10.94
N PRO A 30 -9.26 29.61 9.65
CA PRO A 30 -10.46 29.39 8.85
C PRO A 30 -10.83 27.90 8.88
N THR A 31 -12.10 27.61 9.17
CA THR A 31 -12.66 26.26 9.12
C THR A 31 -12.68 25.80 7.66
N VAL A 32 -11.55 25.24 7.20
CA VAL A 32 -11.52 24.45 5.98
C VAL A 32 -12.43 23.25 6.20
N SER A 33 -13.63 23.35 5.64
CA SER A 33 -14.61 22.28 5.54
C SER A 33 -13.90 20.99 5.10
N GLY A 34 -13.89 20.03 6.01
CA GLY A 34 -12.94 18.93 6.02
C GLY A 34 -12.83 18.19 4.69
N SER A 35 -11.62 18.15 4.14
CA SER A 35 -11.24 17.19 3.11
C SER A 35 -11.34 15.78 3.72
N SER A 36 -12.43 15.07 3.42
CA SER A 36 -12.59 13.67 3.81
C SER A 36 -11.53 12.83 3.11
N LEU A 37 -10.51 12.39 3.84
CA LEU A 37 -9.47 11.51 3.33
C LEU A 37 -10.03 10.08 3.25
N VAL A 38 -10.42 9.66 2.05
CA VAL A 38 -10.84 8.26 1.80
C VAL A 38 -9.61 7.36 1.77
N LEU A 39 -9.43 6.58 2.83
CA LEU A 39 -8.34 5.64 2.94
C LEU A 39 -8.57 4.43 2.01
N SER A 40 -7.95 4.43 0.84
CA SER A 40 -8.01 3.30 -0.11
C SER A 40 -6.79 2.39 0.04
N ARG A 41 -6.99 1.07 -0.04
CA ARG A 41 -5.91 0.08 -0.08
C ARG A 41 -5.53 -0.21 -1.53
N GLY A 42 -4.25 0.03 -1.86
CA GLY A 42 -3.66 -0.27 -3.16
C GLY A 42 -3.47 -1.77 -3.42
N PHE A 43 -2.96 -2.08 -4.61
CA PHE A 43 -2.69 -3.45 -5.04
C PHE A 43 -1.37 -3.97 -4.48
N LYS A 44 -1.35 -5.23 -4.01
CA LYS A 44 -0.09 -5.92 -3.73
C LYS A 44 0.46 -6.56 -5.01
N VAL A 45 1.68 -6.19 -5.39
CA VAL A 45 2.33 -6.71 -6.60
C VAL A 45 2.94 -8.08 -6.33
N PHE A 46 2.70 -9.05 -7.22
CA PHE A 46 3.23 -10.42 -7.16
C PHE A 46 3.64 -10.90 -8.56
N GLY A 47 4.58 -11.84 -8.66
CA GLY A 47 4.89 -12.50 -9.94
C GLY A 47 3.71 -13.32 -10.45
N LEU A 48 3.17 -14.20 -9.60
CA LEU A 48 1.99 -15.00 -9.88
C LEU A 48 0.80 -14.53 -9.04
N VAL A 49 -0.29 -14.21 -9.71
CA VAL A 49 -1.54 -13.78 -9.09
C VAL A 49 -2.43 -14.99 -8.81
N ARG A 50 -2.99 -15.10 -7.59
CA ARG A 50 -3.82 -16.24 -7.17
C ARG A 50 -5.07 -15.77 -6.43
N LYS A 51 -6.16 -16.52 -6.56
CA LYS A 51 -7.38 -16.28 -5.77
C LYS A 51 -7.13 -16.67 -4.30
N ARG A 52 -7.60 -15.84 -3.37
CA ARG A 52 -7.54 -16.11 -1.91
C ARG A 52 -8.89 -16.49 -1.30
N CYS A 53 -9.96 -16.25 -2.03
CA CYS A 53 -11.34 -16.36 -1.58
C CYS A 53 -12.24 -16.79 -2.75
N LYS A 54 -13.48 -17.20 -2.46
CA LYS A 54 -14.45 -17.60 -3.48
C LYS A 54 -14.85 -16.45 -4.41
N ASP A 55 -14.99 -15.24 -3.85
CA ASP A 55 -15.42 -14.04 -4.59
C ASP A 55 -14.30 -13.39 -5.40
N CYS A 56 -13.08 -13.89 -5.24
CA CYS A 56 -11.90 -13.37 -5.89
C CYS A 56 -11.94 -13.79 -7.37
N TYR A 57 -11.75 -12.84 -8.28
CA TYR A 57 -11.77 -13.08 -9.72
C TYR A 57 -10.55 -12.46 -10.41
N ILE A 58 -10.05 -13.16 -11.41
CA ILE A 58 -8.85 -12.76 -12.15
C ILE A 58 -9.28 -12.08 -13.44
N VAL A 59 -8.70 -10.92 -13.73
CA VAL A 59 -8.94 -10.17 -14.97
C VAL A 59 -7.61 -9.81 -15.61
N ALA A 60 -7.55 -9.86 -16.94
CA ALA A 60 -6.45 -9.32 -17.72
C ALA A 60 -6.80 -7.88 -18.15
N ARG A 61 -5.95 -6.91 -17.81
CA ARG A 61 -6.06 -5.50 -18.21
C ARG A 61 -4.66 -4.96 -18.45
N ASP A 62 -4.45 -4.10 -19.45
CA ASP A 62 -3.17 -3.47 -19.73
C ASP A 62 -1.97 -4.45 -19.79
N GLN A 63 -2.21 -5.64 -20.37
CA GLN A 63 -1.25 -6.75 -20.48
C GLN A 63 -0.74 -7.29 -19.13
N ARG A 64 -1.49 -7.06 -18.04
CA ARG A 64 -1.21 -7.58 -16.70
C ARG A 64 -2.43 -8.34 -16.16
N LEU A 65 -2.17 -9.27 -15.25
CA LEU A 65 -3.21 -9.97 -14.51
C LEU A 65 -3.49 -9.28 -13.19
N TYR A 66 -4.76 -9.18 -12.82
CA TYR A 66 -5.23 -8.62 -11.56
C TYR A 66 -6.12 -9.62 -10.86
N ASN A 67 -5.97 -9.75 -9.55
CA ASN A 67 -6.97 -10.40 -8.70
C ASN A 67 -7.77 -9.30 -8.01
N LEU A 68 -9.08 -9.26 -8.29
CA LEU A 68 -10.02 -8.33 -7.72
C LEU A 68 -10.97 -9.06 -6.78
N CYS A 69 -11.40 -8.37 -5.73
CA CYS A 69 -12.31 -8.91 -4.74
C CYS A 69 -13.22 -7.78 -4.25
N LYS A 70 -14.54 -8.00 -4.29
CA LYS A 70 -15.54 -7.04 -3.83
C LYS A 70 -15.68 -7.06 -2.30
N THR A 71 -15.58 -8.24 -1.70
CA THR A 71 -15.75 -8.46 -0.25
C THR A 71 -14.53 -8.01 0.56
N HIS A 72 -13.32 -8.37 0.13
CA HIS A 72 -12.09 -8.08 0.87
C HIS A 72 -11.08 -7.29 0.03
N GLN A 73 -10.91 -6.00 0.36
CA GLN A 73 -9.94 -5.13 -0.32
C GLN A 73 -8.48 -5.59 -0.16
N LYS A 74 -8.16 -6.34 0.92
CA LYS A 74 -6.82 -6.91 1.16
C LYS A 74 -6.41 -7.95 0.11
N HIS A 75 -7.35 -8.49 -0.66
CA HIS A 75 -7.08 -9.51 -1.69
C HIS A 75 -6.67 -8.93 -3.04
N LYS A 76 -6.74 -7.60 -3.21
CA LYS A 76 -6.30 -6.92 -4.43
C LYS A 76 -4.83 -7.21 -4.73
N GLN A 77 -4.57 -7.89 -5.85
CA GLN A 77 -3.22 -8.20 -6.32
C GLN A 77 -3.05 -7.81 -7.79
N MET A 78 -1.82 -7.49 -8.18
CA MET A 78 -1.44 -7.15 -9.55
C MET A 78 -0.20 -7.96 -9.94
N SER A 79 -0.15 -8.49 -11.16
CA SER A 79 1.04 -9.16 -11.68
C SER A 79 2.15 -8.13 -11.95
N ILE A 80 3.40 -8.52 -11.73
CA ILE A 80 4.54 -7.74 -12.20
C ILE A 80 4.38 -7.51 -13.71
N ARG A 81 4.59 -6.27 -14.17
CA ARG A 81 4.77 -6.02 -15.61
C ARG A 81 6.16 -6.48 -15.95
N HIS A 82 6.28 -7.40 -16.88
CA HIS A 82 7.53 -7.50 -17.61
C HIS A 82 7.65 -6.18 -18.35
N PRO A 83 8.72 -5.39 -18.15
CA PRO A 83 8.94 -4.25 -19.02
C PRO A 83 8.87 -4.80 -20.44
N ASP A 84 8.03 -4.21 -21.29
CA ASP A 84 8.19 -4.40 -22.73
C ASP A 84 9.67 -4.15 -22.95
N LYS A 85 10.36 -5.03 -23.70
CA LYS A 85 11.77 -4.85 -23.97
C LYS A 85 11.93 -3.46 -24.57
N ALA A 86 12.15 -2.47 -23.71
CA ALA A 86 12.73 -1.23 -24.05
C ALA A 86 14.05 -1.73 -24.57
N TYR A 87 14.20 -1.77 -25.89
CA TYR A 87 15.20 -0.94 -26.50
C TYR A 87 15.87 -0.14 -25.39
N TYR A 88 16.95 -0.70 -24.83
CA TYR A 88 18.05 0.15 -24.49
C TYR A 88 18.25 0.87 -25.81
N ILE A 89 17.62 2.04 -25.96
CA ILE A 89 17.94 2.89 -27.06
C ILE A 89 19.42 3.07 -26.77
N LEU A 90 20.26 2.47 -27.60
CA LEU A 90 21.69 2.68 -27.59
C LEU A 90 21.92 4.12 -28.06
N THR A 91 21.18 5.10 -27.51
CA THR A 91 21.24 6.52 -27.82
C THR A 91 22.61 7.08 -27.45
N GLY A 92 23.39 6.35 -26.65
CA GLY A 92 24.76 6.70 -26.26
C GLY A 92 25.87 5.79 -26.79
N VAL A 93 25.58 4.71 -27.55
CA VAL A 93 26.65 3.85 -28.09
C VAL A 93 26.85 4.19 -29.55
N GLN A 94 27.61 5.26 -29.81
CA GLN A 94 28.26 5.39 -31.11
C GLN A 94 29.24 4.22 -31.25
N GLN A 95 28.99 3.31 -32.18
CA GLN A 95 29.97 2.29 -32.59
C GLN A 95 31.10 2.97 -33.40
N LYS A 96 31.86 3.87 -32.77
CA LYS A 96 33.06 4.45 -33.37
C LYS A 96 34.27 3.63 -32.93
N LYS A 97 35.19 3.36 -33.86
CA LYS A 97 36.45 2.63 -33.58
C LYS A 97 37.31 3.30 -32.50
N LYS A 98 37.18 4.62 -32.34
CA LYS A 98 37.88 5.40 -31.33
C LYS A 98 36.90 6.37 -30.68
N ARG A 99 36.92 6.45 -29.34
CA ARG A 99 36.13 7.43 -28.58
C ARG A 99 36.82 8.79 -28.68
N GLU A 100 36.05 9.82 -29.01
CA GLU A 100 36.46 11.22 -28.90
C GLU A 100 36.49 11.56 -27.40
N TRP A 101 37.62 11.31 -26.76
CA TRP A 101 37.97 11.92 -25.47
C TRP A 101 38.90 13.10 -25.75
#